data_AF-A0A0D4ZZ87-F1
#
_entry.id   AF-A0A0D4ZZ87-F1
#
_cell.length_a   1.000
_cell.length_b   1.000
_cell.length_c   1.000
_cell.angle_alpha   90.00
_cell.angle_beta   90.00
_cell.angle_gamma   90.00
#
_symmetry.space_group_name_H-M   'P 1'
#
loop_
_entity.id
_entity.type
_entity.pdbx_description
1 polymer ?
#
loop_
_entity_poly.entity_id
_entity_poly.type
_entity_poly.pdbx_seq_one_letter_code
_entity_poly.pdbx_strand_id
1 'polypeptide(L)'
;MQRIAEIYGIEKEIRGRTAEERLAVRQARTRALIDKLHAWFAATAPRMMAGSATSDAMKYALQRWAGFTRFLDDGRIEIDNNAAERAIRLVTLQRKNALFTGHQLGAENWAAISSLVETCKMLDINPYAYLCDVLTRIITRADTDPIDDLLPYNWVDTHAAQASFEMSSIAAPPDHPKLQHRPRCHVGDFYRLPCTTLGRTALPMQ
;
A
#
# COMPACT_ATOMS: atom_id res chain seq x y z
N MET A 1 -17.89 6.15 -22.67
CA MET A 1 -17.44 6.65 -21.35
C MET A 1 -18.55 7.24 -20.49
N GLN A 2 -19.55 7.93 -21.05
CA GLN A 2 -20.64 8.57 -20.28
C GLN A 2 -21.41 7.63 -19.33
N ARG A 3 -21.75 6.41 -19.76
CA ARG A 3 -22.50 5.44 -18.91
C ARG A 3 -21.78 5.07 -17.62
N ILE A 4 -20.45 4.92 -17.68
CA ILE A 4 -19.63 4.60 -16.50
C ILE A 4 -19.56 5.83 -15.58
N ALA A 5 -19.39 7.03 -16.16
CA ALA A 5 -19.37 8.27 -15.38
C ALA A 5 -20.67 8.50 -14.60
N GLU A 6 -21.83 8.16 -15.17
CA GLU A 6 -23.12 8.27 -14.50
C GLU A 6 -23.21 7.36 -13.26
N ILE A 7 -22.74 6.11 -13.37
CA ILE A 7 -22.67 5.17 -12.24
C ILE A 7 -21.77 5.74 -11.13
N TYR A 8 -20.58 6.22 -11.48
CA TYR A 8 -19.66 6.82 -10.50
C TYR A 8 -20.19 8.14 -9.91
N GLY A 9 -21.04 8.87 -10.64
CA GLY A 9 -21.74 10.04 -10.12
C GLY A 9 -22.65 9.67 -8.94
N ILE A 10 -23.46 8.62 -9.10
CA ILE A 10 -24.33 8.09 -8.04
C ILE A 10 -23.48 7.59 -6.86
N GLU A 11 -22.42 6.83 -7.13
CA GLU A 11 -21.55 6.29 -6.07
C GLU A 11 -20.86 7.41 -5.26
N LYS A 12 -20.55 8.55 -5.88
CA LYS A 12 -19.99 9.72 -5.18
C LYS A 12 -21.01 10.35 -4.23
N GLU A 13 -22.29 10.40 -4.60
CA GLU A 13 -23.37 10.95 -3.76
C GLU A 13 -23.64 10.10 -2.50
N ILE A 14 -23.53 8.77 -2.62
CA ILE A 14 -23.82 7.84 -1.53
C ILE A 14 -22.58 7.49 -0.68
N ARG A 15 -21.40 8.00 -1.03
CA ARG A 15 -20.18 7.72 -0.28
C ARG A 15 -20.27 8.31 1.13
N GLY A 16 -19.95 7.49 2.14
CA GLY A 16 -20.05 7.86 3.56
C GLY A 16 -21.44 7.68 4.17
N ARG A 17 -22.43 7.24 3.39
CA ARG A 17 -23.75 6.82 3.90
C ARG A 17 -23.69 5.41 4.50
N THR A 18 -24.73 5.04 5.23
CA THR A 18 -24.86 3.70 5.81
C THR A 18 -24.98 2.63 4.71
N ALA A 19 -24.64 1.38 5.03
CA ALA A 19 -24.74 0.28 4.05
C ALA A 19 -26.17 0.10 3.51
N GLU A 20 -27.18 0.32 4.35
CA GLU A 20 -28.60 0.19 4.00
C GLU A 20 -29.05 1.28 3.00
N GLU A 21 -28.70 2.53 3.27
CA GLU A 21 -28.98 3.66 2.36
C GLU A 21 -28.29 3.48 1.01
N ARG A 22 -27.03 3.04 1.03
CA ARG A 22 -26.27 2.74 -0.20
C ARG A 22 -26.96 1.65 -1.02
N LEU A 23 -27.37 0.57 -0.37
CA LEU A 23 -28.06 -0.54 -1.03
C LEU A 23 -29.38 -0.07 -1.66
N ALA A 24 -30.19 0.69 -0.92
CA ALA A 24 -31.46 1.21 -1.42
C ALA A 24 -31.28 2.09 -2.68
N VAL A 25 -30.31 3.01 -2.65
CA VAL A 25 -30.00 3.87 -3.81
C VAL A 25 -29.48 3.04 -4.98
N ARG A 26 -28.63 2.04 -4.74
CA ARG A 26 -28.11 1.15 -5.78
C ARG A 26 -29.22 0.34 -6.45
N GLN A 27 -30.18 -0.18 -5.69
CA GLN A 27 -31.35 -0.85 -6.29
C GLN A 27 -32.19 0.11 -7.13
N ALA A 28 -32.43 1.32 -6.63
CA ALA A 28 -33.32 2.28 -7.28
C ALA A 28 -32.73 2.92 -8.54
N ARG A 29 -31.43 3.26 -8.53
CA ARG A 29 -30.78 4.06 -9.59
C ARG A 29 -29.71 3.27 -10.34
N THR A 30 -28.81 2.60 -9.63
CA THR A 30 -27.62 1.98 -10.25
C THR A 30 -27.93 0.69 -10.99
N ARG A 31 -28.85 -0.14 -10.48
CA ARG A 31 -29.23 -1.45 -11.08
C ARG A 31 -29.59 -1.33 -12.56
N ALA A 32 -30.52 -0.43 -12.88
CA ALA A 32 -30.98 -0.24 -14.26
C ALA A 32 -29.87 0.24 -15.21
N LEU A 33 -28.90 1.00 -14.71
CA LEU A 33 -27.74 1.43 -15.51
C LEU A 33 -26.77 0.28 -15.78
N ILE A 34 -26.55 -0.58 -14.78
CA ILE A 34 -25.71 -1.77 -14.90
C ILE A 34 -26.34 -2.78 -15.86
N ASP A 35 -27.66 -2.99 -15.82
CA ASP A 35 -28.34 -3.88 -16.76
C ASP A 35 -28.24 -3.38 -18.21
N LYS A 36 -28.39 -2.07 -18.42
CA LYS A 36 -28.15 -1.43 -19.73
C LYS A 36 -26.69 -1.59 -20.17
N LEU A 37 -25.73 -1.49 -19.24
CA LEU A 37 -24.32 -1.70 -19.53
C LEU A 37 -24.03 -3.15 -19.93
N HIS A 38 -24.63 -4.12 -19.23
CA HIS A 38 -24.52 -5.54 -19.55
C HIS A 38 -25.00 -5.84 -20.96
N ALA A 39 -26.22 -5.40 -21.30
CA ALA A 39 -26.81 -5.59 -22.62
C ALA A 39 -25.93 -4.95 -23.71
N TRP A 40 -25.36 -3.78 -23.43
CA TRP A 40 -24.45 -3.12 -24.35
C TRP A 40 -23.15 -3.91 -24.54
N PHE A 41 -22.53 -4.44 -23.48
CA PHE A 41 -21.33 -5.29 -23.60
C PHE A 41 -21.63 -6.56 -24.40
N ALA A 42 -22.72 -7.24 -24.11
CA ALA A 42 -23.13 -8.46 -24.81
C ALA A 42 -23.36 -8.22 -26.32
N ALA A 43 -23.96 -7.09 -26.69
CA ALA A 43 -24.18 -6.73 -28.08
C ALA A 43 -22.92 -6.22 -28.80
N THR A 44 -21.99 -5.61 -28.08
CA THR A 44 -20.81 -4.94 -28.67
C THR A 44 -19.62 -5.90 -28.80
N ALA A 45 -19.36 -6.73 -27.80
CA ALA A 45 -18.18 -7.60 -27.76
C ALA A 45 -18.04 -8.53 -29.00
N PRO A 46 -19.12 -9.11 -29.56
CA PRO A 46 -19.02 -9.94 -30.78
C PRO A 46 -18.77 -9.15 -32.06
N ARG A 47 -19.12 -7.85 -32.08
CA ARG A 47 -18.98 -6.98 -33.26
C ARG A 47 -17.59 -6.35 -33.36
N MET A 48 -16.78 -6.48 -32.31
CA MET A 48 -15.42 -5.96 -32.28
C MET A 48 -14.45 -6.94 -32.93
N MET A 49 -13.33 -6.41 -33.43
CA MET A 49 -12.24 -7.23 -33.93
C MET A 49 -11.75 -8.20 -32.84
N ALA A 50 -11.71 -9.48 -33.18
CA ALA A 50 -11.21 -10.52 -32.28
C ALA A 50 -9.73 -10.23 -31.91
N GLY A 51 -9.39 -10.42 -30.63
CA GLY A 51 -8.05 -10.15 -30.10
C GLY A 51 -7.72 -8.68 -29.84
N SER A 52 -8.69 -7.77 -29.98
CA SER A 52 -8.51 -6.39 -29.50
C SER A 52 -8.61 -6.34 -27.97
N ALA A 53 -7.73 -5.57 -27.32
CA ALA A 53 -7.72 -5.41 -25.86
C ALA A 53 -9.10 -4.99 -25.30
N THR A 54 -9.84 -4.17 -26.03
CA THR A 54 -11.20 -3.74 -25.65
C THR A 54 -12.22 -4.89 -25.72
N SER A 55 -12.18 -5.70 -26.78
CA SER A 55 -13.02 -6.91 -26.88
C SER A 55 -12.74 -7.85 -25.70
N ASP A 56 -11.47 -8.06 -25.39
CA ASP A 56 -11.06 -9.00 -24.35
C ASP A 56 -11.46 -8.49 -22.97
N ALA A 57 -11.32 -7.19 -22.71
CA ALA A 57 -11.81 -6.56 -21.47
C ALA A 57 -13.33 -6.71 -21.32
N MET A 58 -14.11 -6.50 -22.40
CA MET A 58 -15.57 -6.69 -22.36
C MET A 58 -15.94 -8.15 -22.09
N LYS A 59 -15.31 -9.10 -22.79
CA LYS A 59 -15.56 -10.55 -22.59
C LYS A 59 -15.21 -10.98 -21.18
N TYR A 60 -14.08 -10.51 -20.66
CA TYR A 60 -13.66 -10.78 -19.30
C TYR A 60 -14.66 -10.25 -18.26
N ALA A 61 -15.15 -9.01 -18.45
CA ALA A 61 -16.20 -8.45 -17.59
C ALA A 61 -17.49 -9.28 -17.65
N LEU A 62 -17.94 -9.68 -18.83
CA LEU A 62 -19.13 -10.54 -19.02
C LEU A 62 -18.97 -11.92 -18.34
N GLN A 63 -17.81 -12.56 -18.48
CA GLN A 63 -17.53 -13.85 -17.84
C GLN A 63 -17.56 -13.78 -16.30
N ARG A 64 -17.25 -12.61 -15.73
CA ARG A 64 -17.17 -12.37 -14.27
C ARG A 64 -18.28 -11.47 -13.77
N TRP A 65 -19.40 -11.37 -14.50
CA TRP A 65 -20.43 -10.38 -14.23
C TRP A 65 -21.00 -10.49 -12.81
N ALA A 66 -21.22 -11.71 -12.30
CA ALA A 66 -21.71 -11.94 -10.94
C ALA A 66 -20.79 -11.35 -9.85
N GLY A 67 -19.47 -11.38 -10.08
CA GLY A 67 -18.52 -10.72 -9.18
C GLY A 67 -18.55 -9.20 -9.33
N PHE A 68 -18.62 -8.72 -10.58
CA PHE A 68 -18.68 -7.29 -10.91
C PHE A 68 -19.92 -6.61 -10.34
N THR A 69 -21.06 -7.29 -10.26
CA THR A 69 -22.32 -6.73 -9.76
C THR A 69 -22.58 -6.98 -8.28
N ARG A 70 -21.66 -7.64 -7.57
CA ARG A 70 -21.88 -8.04 -6.17
C ARG A 70 -22.15 -6.85 -5.23
N PHE A 71 -21.56 -5.70 -5.52
CA PHE A 71 -21.77 -4.45 -4.75
C PHE A 71 -23.22 -3.93 -4.82
N LEU A 72 -24.00 -4.36 -5.82
CA LEU A 72 -25.40 -4.00 -5.92
C LEU A 72 -26.26 -4.78 -4.92
N ASP A 73 -25.81 -5.94 -4.45
CA ASP A 73 -26.55 -6.78 -3.51
C ASP A 73 -26.09 -6.58 -2.06
N ASP A 74 -24.90 -6.01 -1.86
CA ASP A 74 -24.34 -5.69 -0.55
C ASP A 74 -23.80 -4.25 -0.50
N GLY A 75 -24.43 -3.41 0.32
CA GLY A 75 -24.07 -2.00 0.50
C GLY A 75 -22.75 -1.75 1.22
N ARG A 76 -22.12 -2.80 1.81
CA ARG A 76 -20.80 -2.71 2.45
C ARG A 76 -19.67 -2.74 1.43
N ILE A 77 -19.92 -3.28 0.25
CA ILE A 77 -18.91 -3.46 -0.80
C ILE A 77 -18.79 -2.17 -1.62
N GLU A 78 -17.55 -1.72 -1.81
CA GLU A 78 -17.23 -0.63 -2.73
C GLU A 78 -17.32 -1.09 -4.20
N ILE A 79 -17.66 -0.17 -5.11
CA ILE A 79 -17.75 -0.47 -6.54
C ILE A 79 -16.39 -0.89 -7.15
N ASP A 80 -15.30 -0.40 -6.58
CA ASP A 80 -13.94 -0.68 -7.03
C ASP A 80 -13.04 -1.11 -5.87
N ASN A 81 -11.93 -1.74 -6.22
CA ASN A 81 -10.92 -2.22 -5.30
C ASN A 81 -9.84 -1.15 -5.00
N ASN A 82 -10.06 0.13 -5.33
CA ASN A 82 -9.01 1.15 -5.25
C ASN A 82 -8.43 1.28 -3.84
N ALA A 83 -9.24 1.08 -2.81
CA ALA A 83 -8.76 1.08 -1.42
C ALA A 83 -7.75 -0.07 -1.17
N ALA A 84 -8.08 -1.28 -1.61
CA ALA A 84 -7.21 -2.44 -1.51
C ALA A 84 -5.96 -2.27 -2.38
N GLU A 85 -6.09 -1.73 -3.60
CA GLU A 85 -4.95 -1.45 -4.48
C GLU A 85 -4.00 -0.40 -3.89
N ARG A 86 -4.53 0.65 -3.25
CA ARG A 86 -3.71 1.64 -2.55
C ARG A 86 -2.98 1.02 -1.35
N ALA A 87 -3.63 0.15 -0.60
CA ALA A 87 -3.01 -0.55 0.53
C ALA A 87 -1.86 -1.46 0.09
N ILE A 88 -2.11 -2.33 -0.91
CA ILE A 88 -1.07 -3.24 -1.42
C ILE A 88 0.06 -2.51 -2.15
N ARG A 89 -0.18 -1.30 -2.66
CA ARG A 89 0.86 -0.48 -3.31
C ARG A 89 2.04 -0.19 -2.39
N LEU A 90 1.79 0.04 -1.10
CA LEU A 90 2.86 0.26 -0.13
C LEU A 90 3.76 -0.97 0.00
N VAL A 91 3.15 -2.15 0.13
CA VAL A 91 3.83 -3.45 0.22
C VAL A 91 4.66 -3.71 -1.04
N THR A 92 4.08 -3.50 -2.23
CA THR A 92 4.78 -3.72 -3.51
C THR A 92 5.94 -2.75 -3.72
N LEU A 93 5.81 -1.49 -3.27
CA LEU A 93 6.90 -0.52 -3.30
C LEU A 93 8.04 -0.92 -2.34
N GLN A 94 7.70 -1.35 -1.14
CA GLN A 94 8.68 -1.83 -0.16
C GLN A 94 9.42 -3.07 -0.66
N ARG A 95 8.71 -4.02 -1.31
CA ARG A 95 9.34 -5.18 -1.96
C ARG A 95 10.35 -4.78 -3.05
N LYS A 96 10.07 -3.72 -3.81
CA LYS A 96 11.02 -3.19 -4.81
C LYS A 96 12.27 -2.58 -4.17
N ASN A 97 12.15 -2.07 -2.94
CA ASN A 97 13.25 -1.49 -2.17
C ASN A 97 13.98 -2.52 -1.28
N ALA A 98 13.45 -3.73 -1.15
CA ALA A 98 14.07 -4.84 -0.44
C ALA A 98 15.11 -5.54 -1.33
N LEU A 99 16.20 -4.83 -1.64
CA LEU A 99 17.24 -5.28 -2.59
C LEU A 99 18.03 -6.52 -2.10
N PHE A 100 17.83 -6.97 -0.85
CA PHE A 100 18.61 -8.05 -0.22
C PHE A 100 17.77 -9.13 0.48
N THR A 101 16.45 -9.15 0.33
CA THR A 101 15.60 -10.20 0.93
C THR A 101 15.52 -11.42 0.00
N GLY A 102 16.56 -12.23 0.01
CA GLY A 102 16.62 -13.50 -0.73
C GLY A 102 16.20 -14.74 0.08
N HIS A 103 15.72 -14.57 1.31
CA HIS A 103 15.47 -15.66 2.25
C HIS A 103 14.01 -15.65 2.76
N GLN A 104 13.37 -16.82 2.76
CA GLN A 104 11.97 -17.03 3.15
C GLN A 104 11.66 -16.48 4.55
N LEU A 105 12.52 -16.80 5.53
CA LEU A 105 12.39 -16.28 6.90
C LEU A 105 12.37 -14.74 6.97
N GLY A 106 13.13 -14.07 6.10
CA GLY A 106 13.13 -12.61 6.03
C GLY A 106 11.81 -12.05 5.51
N ALA A 107 11.18 -12.75 4.56
CA ALA A 107 9.86 -12.39 4.06
C ALA A 107 8.77 -12.60 5.12
N GLU A 108 8.84 -13.69 5.89
CA GLU A 108 7.91 -13.98 6.99
C GLU A 108 8.02 -12.94 8.11
N ASN A 109 9.23 -12.61 8.56
CA ASN A 109 9.46 -11.57 9.57
C ASN A 109 8.95 -10.20 9.09
N TRP A 110 9.21 -9.87 7.83
CA TRP A 110 8.76 -8.61 7.25
C TRP A 110 7.23 -8.54 7.12
N ALA A 111 6.57 -9.65 6.77
CA ALA A 111 5.13 -9.75 6.74
C ALA A 111 4.53 -9.52 8.14
N ALA A 112 5.11 -10.14 9.17
CA ALA A 112 4.69 -9.93 10.57
C ALA A 112 4.79 -8.45 11.00
N ILE A 113 5.93 -7.80 10.74
CA ILE A 113 6.13 -6.38 11.06
C ILE A 113 5.15 -5.49 10.28
N SER A 114 4.96 -5.75 8.99
CA SER A 114 4.03 -4.98 8.15
C SER A 114 2.60 -5.12 8.63
N SER A 115 2.17 -6.32 9.03
CA SER A 115 0.85 -6.55 9.63
C SER A 115 0.66 -5.77 10.94
N LEU A 116 1.68 -5.71 11.80
CA LEU A 116 1.64 -4.90 13.03
C LEU A 116 1.51 -3.41 12.73
N VAL A 117 2.29 -2.90 11.77
CA VAL A 117 2.23 -1.48 11.35
C VAL A 117 0.87 -1.13 10.76
N GLU A 118 0.29 -1.98 9.90
CA GLU A 118 -1.04 -1.76 9.36
C GLU A 118 -2.12 -1.83 10.44
N THR A 119 -1.96 -2.69 11.45
CA THR A 119 -2.86 -2.72 12.62
C THR A 119 -2.80 -1.40 13.40
N CYS A 120 -1.60 -0.85 13.63
CA CYS A 120 -1.44 0.46 14.27
C CYS A 120 -2.15 1.56 13.47
N LYS A 121 -1.99 1.57 12.14
CA LYS A 121 -2.67 2.55 11.26
C LYS A 121 -4.19 2.42 11.31
N MET A 122 -4.73 1.20 11.37
CA MET A 122 -6.18 0.98 11.50
C MET A 122 -6.74 1.49 12.84
N LEU A 123 -5.92 1.46 13.89
CA LEU A 123 -6.26 1.94 15.24
C LEU A 123 -5.89 3.41 15.47
N ASP A 124 -5.40 4.12 14.45
CA ASP A 124 -4.90 5.50 14.55
C ASP A 124 -3.76 5.68 15.57
N ILE A 125 -2.96 4.64 15.77
CA ILE A 125 -1.79 4.63 16.64
C ILE A 125 -0.55 4.96 15.81
N ASN A 126 0.33 5.83 16.33
CA ASN A 126 1.62 6.10 15.71
C ASN A 126 2.50 4.83 15.73
N PRO A 127 2.78 4.19 14.57
CA PRO A 127 3.49 2.92 14.54
C PRO A 127 4.93 3.03 15.04
N TYR A 128 5.56 4.20 14.88
CA TYR A 128 6.93 4.43 15.35
C TYR A 128 6.98 4.45 16.89
N ALA A 129 6.08 5.22 17.52
CA ALA A 129 5.99 5.30 18.97
C ALA A 129 5.71 3.92 19.59
N TYR A 130 4.74 3.21 19.01
CA TYR A 130 4.40 1.84 19.39
C TYR A 130 5.60 0.89 19.29
N LEU A 131 6.29 0.85 18.14
CA LEU A 131 7.42 -0.06 17.95
C LEU A 131 8.59 0.26 18.89
N CYS A 132 8.92 1.54 19.09
CA CYS A 132 9.97 1.94 20.03
C CYS A 132 9.67 1.47 21.45
N ASP A 133 8.47 1.77 21.95
CA ASP A 133 8.07 1.40 23.31
C ASP A 133 7.97 -0.13 23.48
N VAL A 134 7.33 -0.83 22.55
CA VAL A 134 7.20 -2.29 22.62
C VAL A 134 8.57 -2.96 22.58
N LEU A 135 9.48 -2.55 21.67
CA LEU A 135 10.84 -3.11 21.60
C LEU A 135 11.63 -2.85 22.88
N THR A 136 11.53 -1.66 23.47
CA THR A 136 12.15 -1.36 24.76
C THR A 136 11.60 -2.26 25.87
N ARG A 137 10.27 -2.44 25.94
CA ARG A 137 9.63 -3.32 26.93
C ARG A 137 10.00 -4.79 26.72
N ILE A 138 10.27 -5.25 25.48
CA ILE A 138 10.65 -6.65 25.21
C ILE A 138 11.95 -7.00 25.91
N ILE A 139 12.88 -6.05 25.94
CA ILE A 139 14.19 -6.25 26.52
C ILE A 139 14.13 -6.25 28.06
N THR A 140 13.17 -5.54 28.66
CA THR A 140 13.10 -5.32 30.11
C THR A 140 12.09 -6.20 30.84
N ARG A 141 11.23 -6.94 30.13
CA ARG A 141 10.18 -7.79 30.74
C ARG A 141 10.67 -9.19 31.08
N ALA A 142 9.95 -9.87 31.97
CA ALA A 142 10.18 -11.28 32.27
C ALA A 142 9.46 -12.20 31.28
N ASP A 143 9.96 -13.42 31.08
CA ASP A 143 9.33 -14.42 30.19
C ASP A 143 7.92 -14.85 30.65
N THR A 144 7.56 -14.55 31.90
CA THR A 144 6.25 -14.84 32.50
C THR A 144 5.21 -13.75 32.26
N ASP A 145 5.62 -12.57 31.79
CA ASP A 145 4.70 -11.47 31.56
C ASP A 145 3.81 -11.78 30.35
N PRO A 146 2.50 -11.47 30.40
CA PRO A 146 1.61 -11.71 29.27
C PRO A 146 2.09 -10.90 28.07
N ILE A 147 1.96 -11.45 26.85
CA ILE A 147 2.38 -10.74 25.62
C ILE A 147 1.25 -9.86 25.05
N ASP A 148 0.02 -10.11 25.48
CA ASP A 148 -1.19 -9.50 24.94
C ASP A 148 -1.32 -8.02 25.29
N ASP A 149 -0.69 -7.56 26.37
CA ASP A 149 -0.64 -6.15 26.78
C ASP A 149 0.12 -5.26 25.79
N LEU A 150 1.01 -5.86 25.00
CA LEU A 150 1.81 -5.18 23.99
C LEU A 150 1.12 -5.09 22.65
N LEU A 151 0.04 -5.84 22.44
CA LEU A 151 -0.63 -5.84 21.16
C LEU A 151 -1.23 -4.45 20.90
N PRO A 152 -1.30 -3.99 19.64
CA PRO A 152 -1.67 -2.61 19.34
C PRO A 152 -3.01 -2.17 19.94
N TYR A 153 -3.95 -3.10 20.15
CA TYR A 153 -5.28 -2.81 20.70
C TYR A 153 -5.32 -2.66 22.22
N ASN A 154 -4.32 -3.20 22.94
CA ASN A 154 -4.16 -3.05 24.39
C ASN A 154 -3.07 -2.04 24.76
N TRP A 155 -2.32 -1.57 23.77
CA TRP A 155 -1.20 -0.67 23.98
C TRP A 155 -1.66 0.71 24.43
N VAL A 156 -1.06 1.18 25.53
CA VAL A 156 -1.24 2.54 26.04
C VAL A 156 0.08 3.28 25.88
N ASP A 157 0.01 4.41 25.18
CA ASP A 157 1.17 5.28 25.01
C ASP A 157 1.65 5.78 26.37
N THR A 158 2.76 5.21 26.83
CA THR A 158 3.37 5.57 28.12
C THR A 158 4.27 6.80 27.98
N HIS A 159 4.57 7.21 26.74
CA HIS A 159 5.24 8.46 26.41
C HIS A 159 4.30 9.60 26.06
N ALA A 160 2.98 9.37 25.93
CA ALA A 160 1.99 10.43 25.71
C ALA A 160 2.01 11.49 26.84
N ALA A 161 2.36 11.10 28.06
CA ALA A 161 2.56 12.02 29.19
C ALA A 161 3.87 12.85 29.09
N GLN A 162 4.81 12.47 28.22
CA GLN A 162 6.13 13.09 28.08
C GLN A 162 6.37 13.77 26.73
N ALA A 163 5.47 13.61 25.75
CA ALA A 163 5.67 14.08 24.39
C ALA A 163 4.55 15.02 23.91
N SER A 164 4.49 16.23 24.47
CA SER A 164 4.20 17.41 23.65
C SER A 164 5.40 17.66 22.74
N PHE A 165 5.56 16.83 21.71
CA PHE A 165 6.49 17.07 20.61
C PHE A 165 5.68 17.58 19.43
N GLU A 166 5.73 18.89 19.19
CA GLU A 166 5.07 19.51 18.05
C GLU A 166 5.58 18.91 16.75
N MET A 167 4.65 18.42 15.94
CA MET A 167 4.86 17.97 14.56
C MET A 167 5.20 19.14 13.59
N SER A 168 5.56 20.31 14.14
CA SER A 168 6.02 21.52 13.44
C SER A 168 7.55 21.50 13.21
N SER A 169 8.30 20.64 13.90
CA SER A 169 9.78 20.68 13.88
C SER A 169 10.44 19.75 12.85
N ILE A 170 9.68 19.05 12.00
CA ILE A 170 10.26 18.50 10.77
C ILE A 170 10.44 19.69 9.82
N ALA A 171 11.49 20.46 10.07
CA ALA A 171 12.00 21.41 9.10
C ALA A 171 12.15 20.66 7.77
N ALA A 172 11.63 21.26 6.70
CA ALA A 172 11.90 20.81 5.35
C ALA A 172 13.41 20.49 5.23
N PRO A 173 13.78 19.37 4.59
CA PRO A 173 15.19 19.03 4.43
C PRO A 173 15.92 20.24 3.83
N PRO A 174 17.10 20.62 4.36
CA PRO A 174 17.85 21.73 3.79
C PRO A 174 18.08 21.47 2.31
N ASP A 175 17.86 22.49 1.48
CA ASP A 175 18.10 22.43 0.05
C ASP A 175 19.51 21.90 -0.21
N HIS A 176 19.61 20.63 -0.56
CA HIS A 176 20.87 20.07 -1.02
C HIS A 176 21.16 20.71 -2.38
N PRO A 177 22.37 21.28 -2.59
CA PRO A 177 22.72 21.81 -3.90
C PRO A 177 22.54 20.68 -4.92
N LYS A 178 21.76 20.98 -5.97
CA LYS A 178 21.42 20.02 -7.02
C LYS A 178 22.69 19.26 -7.42
N LEU A 179 22.69 17.94 -7.19
CA LEU A 179 23.71 17.05 -7.71
C LEU A 179 23.83 17.32 -9.21
N GLN A 180 24.90 18.01 -9.60
CA GLN A 180 25.21 18.22 -11.00
C GLN A 180 25.30 16.84 -11.64
N HIS A 181 24.57 16.67 -12.73
CA HIS A 181 24.46 15.44 -13.48
C HIS A 181 25.88 14.97 -13.86
N ARG A 182 26.45 14.01 -13.12
CA ARG A 182 27.66 13.34 -13.60
C ARG A 182 27.29 12.61 -14.90
N PRO A 183 28.11 12.70 -15.96
CA PRO A 183 27.87 11.97 -17.18
C PRO A 183 27.82 10.47 -16.88
N ARG A 184 26.88 9.79 -17.52
CA ARG A 184 26.59 8.36 -17.35
C ARG A 184 27.82 7.55 -17.76
N CYS A 185 28.58 7.04 -16.80
CA CYS A 185 29.65 6.06 -17.05
C CYS A 185 29.04 4.83 -17.74
N HIS A 186 29.56 4.48 -18.92
CA HIS A 186 29.18 3.25 -19.63
C HIS A 186 29.61 2.03 -18.79
N VAL A 187 28.77 0.99 -18.79
CA VAL A 187 28.89 -0.24 -17.97
C VAL A 187 30.04 -1.16 -18.46
N GLY A 188 31.05 -0.63 -19.17
CA GLY A 188 32.12 -1.39 -19.81
C GLY A 188 33.48 -1.40 -19.08
N ASP A 189 33.74 -0.49 -18.15
CA ASP A 189 35.13 -0.22 -17.71
C ASP A 189 35.48 -0.69 -16.27
N PHE A 190 34.68 -1.59 -15.68
CA PHE A 190 34.93 -2.09 -14.31
C PHE A 190 35.91 -3.28 -14.22
N TYR A 191 36.47 -3.75 -15.35
CA TYR A 191 37.47 -4.84 -15.38
C TYR A 191 38.81 -4.39 -15.94
N ARG A 192 39.43 -3.36 -15.36
CA ARG A 192 40.88 -3.19 -15.43
C ARG A 192 41.36 -2.15 -14.43
N LEU A 193 41.94 -2.57 -13.30
CA LEU A 193 43.13 -1.95 -12.70
C LEU A 193 43.81 -2.96 -11.76
N PRO A 194 45.15 -2.98 -11.69
CA PRO A 194 45.94 -4.13 -11.24
C PRO A 194 46.33 -4.07 -9.76
N CYS A 195 46.60 -5.25 -9.22
CA CYS A 195 47.29 -5.50 -7.96
C CYS A 195 48.76 -5.04 -8.03
N THR A 196 49.13 -4.00 -7.27
CA THR A 196 50.46 -3.64 -6.70
C THR A 196 50.28 -2.23 -6.08
N THR A 197 50.71 -1.85 -4.88
CA THR A 197 51.96 -2.10 -4.16
C THR A 197 51.75 -1.65 -2.70
N LEU A 198 52.22 -2.45 -1.74
CA LEU A 198 52.40 -2.02 -0.34
C LEU A 198 53.40 -0.86 -0.28
N GLY A 199 53.08 0.19 0.48
CA GLY A 199 53.99 1.28 0.81
C GLY A 199 53.83 1.70 2.27
N ARG A 200 54.75 1.21 3.11
CA ARG A 200 55.00 1.64 4.50
C ARG A 200 55.14 3.16 4.61
N THR A 201 54.60 3.76 5.65
CA THR A 201 55.17 4.95 6.30
C THR A 201 54.98 4.88 7.81
N ALA A 202 56.04 5.29 8.51
CA ALA A 202 56.31 5.08 9.92
C ALA A 202 55.61 6.09 10.85
N LEU A 203 55.31 5.63 12.07
CA LEU A 203 55.06 6.49 13.24
C LEU A 203 56.36 7.18 13.69
N PRO A 204 56.31 8.43 14.18
CA PRO A 204 57.30 8.96 15.10
C PRO A 204 56.83 8.85 16.56
N MET A 205 57.75 8.42 17.43
CA MET A 205 57.68 8.57 18.89
C MET A 205 57.80 10.05 19.27
N GLN A 206 56.93 10.51 20.16
CA GLN A 206 57.28 11.18 21.43
C GLN A 206 56.22 10.81 22.48
#